data_AF-A0A2G9NBS5-F1
#
_entry.id   AF-A0A2G9NBS5-F1
#
_cell.length_a   1.000
_cell.length_b   1.000
_cell.length_c   1.000
_cell.angle_alpha   90.00
_cell.angle_beta   90.00
_cell.angle_gamma   90.00
#
_symmetry.space_group_name_H-M   'P 1'
#
loop_
_entity.id
_entity.type
_entity.pdbx_description
1 polymer ?
#
loop_
_entity_poly.entity_id
_entity_poly.type
_entity_poly.pdbx_seq_one_letter_code
_entity_poly.pdbx_strand_id
1 'polypeptide(L)'
;MSQVDSLNAKNEVSELLDKSLTSASINSLDPVFRIIRDEVVSPRGQLLILKSGIFDPVLFQASLCGIADIFSPSGVEYSKIIRKSRKALVEDGIEPPSELIKEFVKKVREYTHND
;
A
#
# COMPACT_ATOMS: atom_id res chain seq x y z
N MET A 1 2.20 -21.41 -7.99
CA MET A 1 3.13 -20.34 -8.43
C MET A 1 4.45 -20.52 -7.70
N SER A 2 5.58 -20.08 -8.25
CA SER A 2 6.90 -20.46 -7.71
C SER A 2 7.27 -19.64 -6.47
N GLN A 3 7.79 -20.29 -5.42
CA GLN A 3 8.30 -19.61 -4.22
C GLN A 3 9.42 -18.61 -4.54
N VAL A 4 10.09 -18.78 -5.68
CA VAL A 4 11.18 -17.90 -6.15
C VAL A 4 10.63 -16.53 -6.55
N ASP A 5 9.47 -16.47 -7.21
CA ASP A 5 8.88 -15.21 -7.67
C ASP A 5 8.44 -14.32 -6.49
N SER A 6 7.80 -14.93 -5.48
CA SER A 6 7.42 -14.23 -4.24
C SER A 6 8.65 -13.69 -3.52
N LEU A 7 9.69 -14.50 -3.37
CA LEU A 7 10.93 -14.08 -2.71
C LEU A 7 11.59 -12.91 -3.44
N ASN A 8 11.65 -12.95 -4.76
CA ASN A 8 12.18 -11.85 -5.57
C ASN A 8 11.36 -10.56 -5.37
N ALA A 9 10.03 -10.65 -5.37
CA ALA A 9 9.16 -9.50 -5.13
C ALA A 9 9.37 -8.89 -3.74
N LYS A 10 9.56 -9.72 -2.71
CA LYS A 10 9.84 -9.25 -1.33
C LYS A 10 11.20 -8.56 -1.23
N ASN A 11 12.23 -9.10 -1.89
CA ASN A 11 13.56 -8.48 -1.94
C ASN A 11 13.53 -7.09 -2.60
N GLU A 12 12.86 -6.98 -3.75
CA GLU A 12 12.69 -5.70 -4.43
C GLU A 12 11.92 -4.68 -3.58
N VAL A 13 10.93 -5.12 -2.81
CA VAL A 13 10.21 -4.26 -1.86
C VAL A 13 11.16 -3.77 -0.76
N SER A 14 12.00 -4.65 -0.20
CA SER A 14 13.00 -4.28 0.81
C SER A 14 13.96 -3.21 0.28
N GLU A 15 14.49 -3.37 -0.94
CA GLU A 15 15.40 -2.38 -1.55
C GLU A 15 14.76 -1.01 -1.77
N LEU A 16 13.46 -0.98 -2.07
CA LEU A 16 12.70 0.27 -2.20
C LEU A 16 12.43 0.93 -0.84
N LEU A 17 12.22 0.12 0.20
CA LEU A 17 11.95 0.59 1.57
C LEU A 17 13.18 1.16 2.26
N ASP A 18 14.37 0.63 1.98
CA ASP A 18 15.62 1.16 2.54
C ASP A 18 15.88 2.60 2.11
N LYS A 19 15.33 3.01 0.97
CA LYS A 19 15.41 4.38 0.44
C LYS A 19 14.29 5.28 0.97
N SER A 20 13.36 4.75 1.77
CA SER A 20 12.16 5.47 2.22
C SER A 20 12.29 6.07 3.62
N LEU A 21 11.96 7.36 3.75
CA LEU A 21 11.67 7.98 5.03
C LEU A 21 10.16 7.87 5.28
N THR A 22 9.77 7.29 6.41
CA THR A 22 8.36 7.19 6.79
C THR A 22 7.90 8.53 7.35
N SER A 23 7.29 9.36 6.51
CA SER A 23 6.67 10.63 6.93
C SER A 23 5.18 10.44 7.26
N ALA A 24 4.72 11.08 8.34
CA ALA A 24 3.31 11.11 8.73
C ALA A 24 2.47 12.13 7.94
N SER A 25 3.12 13.08 7.24
CA SER A 25 2.44 14.20 6.58
C SER A 25 1.50 13.80 5.46
N ILE A 26 1.71 12.62 4.86
CA ILE A 26 0.94 12.11 3.72
C ILE A 26 -0.40 11.53 4.17
N ASN A 27 -0.50 11.03 5.41
CA ASN A 27 -1.68 10.33 5.91
C ASN A 27 -2.94 11.20 5.82
N SER A 28 -2.84 12.49 6.17
CA SER A 28 -3.98 13.43 6.14
C SER A 28 -4.52 13.74 4.73
N LEU A 29 -3.73 13.43 3.69
CA LEU A 29 -4.10 13.59 2.29
C LEU A 29 -4.60 12.26 1.68
N ASP A 30 -4.28 11.11 2.28
CA ASP A 30 -4.72 9.83 1.78
C ASP A 30 -6.24 9.64 2.04
N PRO A 31 -7.01 9.29 1.01
CA PRO A 31 -8.47 9.23 1.15
C PRO A 31 -8.96 7.99 1.89
N VAL A 32 -8.22 6.88 1.87
CA VAL A 32 -8.55 5.69 2.66
C VAL A 32 -8.37 6.03 4.14
N PHE A 33 -7.24 6.66 4.49
CA PHE A 33 -6.98 7.08 5.86
C PHE A 33 -7.97 8.14 6.35
N ARG A 34 -8.37 9.11 5.51
CA ARG A 34 -9.37 10.13 5.89
C ARG A 34 -10.70 9.53 6.34
N ILE A 35 -11.10 8.42 5.72
CA ILE A 35 -12.36 7.72 5.99
C ILE A 35 -12.21 6.75 7.18
N ILE A 36 -11.23 5.85 7.12
CA ILE A 36 -11.07 4.78 8.12
C ILE A 36 -10.43 5.31 9.42
N ARG A 37 -9.48 6.26 9.31
CA ARG A 37 -8.71 6.84 10.41
C ARG A 37 -7.94 5.82 11.27
N ASP A 38 -7.54 4.72 10.65
CA ASP A 38 -6.67 3.70 11.25
C ASP A 38 -5.27 3.77 10.63
N GLU A 39 -4.23 3.80 11.45
CA GLU A 39 -2.85 3.91 10.96
C GLU A 39 -2.48 2.70 10.09
N VAL A 40 -3.02 1.50 10.35
CA VAL A 40 -2.69 0.30 9.56
C VAL A 40 -3.07 0.40 8.08
N VAL A 41 -4.05 1.25 7.75
CA VAL A 41 -4.50 1.49 6.37
C VAL A 41 -3.85 2.73 5.75
N SER A 42 -3.14 3.52 6.55
CA SER A 42 -2.43 4.70 6.08
C SER A 42 -1.21 4.34 5.24
N PRO A 43 -0.76 5.23 4.33
CA PRO A 43 0.49 5.01 3.61
C PRO A 43 1.69 4.77 4.52
N ARG A 44 1.80 5.54 5.61
CA ARG A 44 2.88 5.35 6.59
C ARG A 44 2.80 3.99 7.28
N GLY A 45 1.63 3.62 7.80
CA GLY A 45 1.46 2.35 8.52
C GLY A 45 1.72 1.15 7.63
N GLN A 46 1.27 1.17 6.39
CA GLN A 46 1.56 0.10 5.42
C GLN A 46 3.06 -0.02 5.13
N LEU A 47 3.79 1.10 5.01
CA LEU A 47 5.25 1.07 4.87
C LEU A 47 5.95 0.54 6.14
N LEU A 48 5.45 0.84 7.34
CA LEU A 48 6.00 0.32 8.60
C LEU A 48 5.78 -1.20 8.74
N ILE A 49 4.60 -1.69 8.36
CA ILE A 49 4.29 -3.13 8.31
C ILE A 49 5.28 -3.83 7.36
N LEU A 50 5.47 -3.27 6.17
CA LEU A 50 6.42 -3.83 5.19
C LEU A 50 7.89 -3.76 5.65
N LYS A 51 8.31 -2.68 6.32
CA LYS A 51 9.66 -2.57 6.92
C LYS A 51 9.90 -3.63 8.00
N SER A 52 8.84 -4.15 8.61
CA SER A 52 8.90 -5.25 9.57
C SER A 52 8.93 -6.63 8.88
N GLY A 53 8.97 -6.67 7.55
CA GLY A 53 8.94 -7.90 6.75
C GLY A 53 7.56 -8.55 6.64
N ILE A 54 6.50 -7.86 7.08
CA ILE A 54 5.14 -8.40 7.11
C ILE A 54 4.43 -8.04 5.82
N PHE A 55 3.95 -9.06 5.10
CA PHE A 55 3.08 -8.91 3.94
C PHE A 55 1.67 -9.29 4.39
N ASP A 56 0.84 -8.28 4.64
CA ASP A 56 -0.50 -8.45 5.23
C ASP A 56 -1.60 -8.09 4.21
N PRO A 57 -2.77 -8.77 4.20
CA PRO A 57 -3.90 -8.45 3.34
C PRO A 57 -4.37 -6.98 3.40
N VAL A 58 -4.08 -6.23 4.47
CA VAL A 58 -4.36 -4.79 4.57
C VAL A 58 -3.76 -3.99 3.40
N LEU A 59 -2.67 -4.48 2.79
CA LEU A 59 -2.04 -3.87 1.62
C LEU A 59 -2.97 -3.81 0.40
N PHE A 60 -4.00 -4.67 0.33
CA PHE A 60 -5.04 -4.60 -0.70
C PHE A 60 -5.97 -3.40 -0.53
N GLN A 61 -6.06 -2.80 0.66
CA GLN A 61 -6.95 -1.68 0.95
C GLN A 61 -6.43 -0.34 0.43
N ALA A 62 -5.15 -0.24 0.06
CA ALA A 62 -4.62 0.99 -0.52
C ALA A 62 -5.36 1.36 -1.81
N SER A 63 -5.88 2.58 -1.90
CA SER A 63 -6.61 3.05 -3.08
C SER A 63 -5.71 3.30 -4.30
N LEU A 64 -4.39 3.36 -4.10
CA LEU A 64 -3.39 3.76 -5.09
C LEU A 64 -3.76 5.11 -5.75
N CYS A 65 -4.16 6.08 -4.94
CA CYS A 65 -4.55 7.43 -5.39
C CYS A 65 -3.39 8.28 -5.92
N GLY A 66 -2.13 7.87 -5.68
CA GLY A 66 -0.93 8.56 -6.16
C GLY A 66 -0.45 9.73 -5.27
N ILE A 67 -1.25 10.19 -4.31
CA ILE A 67 -0.88 11.28 -3.40
C ILE A 67 0.41 10.98 -2.65
N ALA A 68 0.58 9.73 -2.20
CA ALA A 68 1.79 9.32 -1.50
C ALA A 68 3.05 9.34 -2.38
N ASP A 69 2.93 9.16 -3.70
CA ASP A 69 4.06 9.28 -4.63
C ASP A 69 4.42 10.75 -4.87
N ILE A 70 3.42 11.64 -4.94
CA ILE A 70 3.58 13.07 -5.24
C ILE A 70 4.14 13.84 -4.03
N PHE A 71 3.59 13.59 -2.85
CA PHE A 71 3.85 14.39 -1.65
C PHE A 71 4.85 13.73 -0.69
N SER A 72 5.48 12.62 -1.07
CA SER A 72 6.52 12.02 -0.24
C SER A 72 7.77 12.89 -0.24
N PRO A 73 8.22 13.39 0.92
CA PRO A 73 9.42 14.23 1.01
C PRO A 73 10.70 13.45 0.65
N SER A 74 10.66 12.12 0.70
CA SER A 74 11.77 11.24 0.32
C SER A 74 11.67 10.70 -1.12
N GLY A 75 10.70 11.13 -1.92
CA GLY A 75 10.53 10.64 -3.29
C GLY A 75 10.20 9.14 -3.36
N VAL A 76 9.48 8.62 -2.37
CA VAL A 76 9.16 7.20 -2.26
C VAL A 76 8.15 6.80 -3.33
N GLU A 77 8.47 5.76 -4.10
CA GLU A 77 7.57 5.14 -5.07
C GLU A 77 6.54 4.24 -4.36
N TYR A 78 5.71 4.80 -3.48
CA TYR A 78 4.71 4.11 -2.67
C TYR A 78 3.82 3.19 -3.51
N SER A 79 3.27 3.67 -4.63
CA SER A 79 2.40 2.86 -5.48
C SER A 79 3.13 1.65 -6.06
N LYS A 80 4.43 1.77 -6.34
CA LYS A 80 5.26 0.66 -6.84
C LYS A 80 5.51 -0.36 -5.73
N ILE A 81 5.83 0.10 -4.52
CA ILE A 81 5.99 -0.74 -3.33
C ILE A 81 4.72 -1.56 -3.07
N ILE A 82 3.56 -0.90 -3.02
CA ILE A 82 2.28 -1.58 -2.76
C ILE A 82 1.94 -2.58 -3.88
N ARG A 83 2.13 -2.23 -5.16
CA ARG A 83 1.87 -3.16 -6.28
C ARG A 83 2.75 -4.40 -6.21
N LYS A 84 4.04 -4.25 -5.92
CA LYS A 84 4.96 -5.39 -5.74
C LYS A 84 4.60 -6.23 -4.53
N SER A 85 4.20 -5.58 -3.43
CA SER A 85 3.79 -6.29 -2.22
C SER A 85 2.51 -7.10 -2.41
N ARG A 86 1.52 -6.56 -3.13
CA ARG A 86 0.32 -7.29 -3.54
C ARG A 86 0.64 -8.48 -4.44
N LYS A 87 1.59 -8.31 -5.36
CA LYS A 87 2.06 -9.41 -6.22
C LYS A 87 2.65 -10.54 -5.37
N ALA A 88 3.52 -10.22 -4.40
CA ALA A 88 4.08 -11.20 -3.48
C ALA A 88 2.99 -11.95 -2.68
N LEU A 89 1.98 -11.24 -2.17
CA LEU A 89 0.83 -11.84 -1.49
C LEU A 89 0.09 -12.86 -2.37
N VAL A 90 -0.20 -12.48 -3.62
CA VAL A 90 -0.88 -13.37 -4.57
C VAL A 90 -0.02 -14.58 -4.92
N GLU A 91 1.30 -14.40 -5.05
CA GLU A 91 2.26 -15.48 -5.28
C GLU A 91 2.36 -16.44 -4.08
N ASP A 92 2.14 -15.95 -2.86
CA ASP A 92 2.02 -16.74 -1.64
C ASP A 92 0.63 -17.41 -1.47
N GLY A 93 -0.29 -17.22 -2.43
CA GLY A 93 -1.64 -17.77 -2.39
C GLY A 93 -2.63 -16.98 -1.54
N ILE A 94 -2.26 -15.75 -1.14
CA ILE A 94 -3.16 -14.84 -0.43
C ILE A 94 -3.93 -14.03 -1.48
N GLU A 95 -5.21 -14.37 -1.64
CA GLU A 95 -6.06 -13.68 -2.59
C GLU A 95 -6.49 -12.30 -2.08
N PRO A 96 -6.61 -11.30 -2.97
CA PRO A 96 -7.27 -10.06 -2.63
C PRO A 96 -8.72 -10.36 -2.25
N PRO A 97 -9.25 -9.82 -1.14
CA PRO A 97 -10.65 -10.01 -0.79
C PRO A 97 -11.52 -9.37 -1.88
N SER A 98 -12.18 -10.24 -2.65
CA SER A 98 -12.36 -10.06 -4.08
C SER A 98 -13.36 -8.98 -4.48
N GLU A 99 -14.42 -8.75 -3.70
CA GLU A 99 -15.46 -7.78 -4.07
C GLU A 99 -15.59 -6.62 -3.07
N LEU A 100 -15.46 -6.89 -1.76
CA LEU A 100 -15.58 -5.86 -0.74
C LEU A 100 -14.50 -4.78 -0.85
N ILE A 101 -13.24 -5.15 -1.10
CA ILE A 101 -12.17 -4.16 -1.27
C ILE A 101 -12.32 -3.40 -2.59
N LYS A 102 -12.77 -4.04 -3.67
CA LYS A 102 -12.99 -3.34 -4.94
C LYS A 102 -14.08 -2.26 -4.80
N GLU A 103 -15.19 -2.62 -4.17
CA GLU A 103 -16.28 -1.67 -3.91
C GLU A 103 -15.85 -0.57 -2.95
N PHE A 104 -15.10 -0.91 -1.90
CA PHE A 104 -14.53 0.05 -0.97
C PHE A 104 -13.61 1.05 -1.68
N VAL A 105 -12.60 0.57 -2.42
CA VAL A 105 -11.66 1.45 -3.15
C VAL A 105 -12.40 2.31 -4.17
N LYS A 106 -13.42 1.77 -4.84
CA LYS A 106 -14.27 2.53 -5.75
C LYS A 106 -14.99 3.68 -5.03
N LYS A 107 -15.66 3.40 -3.90
CA LYS A 107 -16.36 4.43 -3.10
C LYS A 107 -15.41 5.49 -2.56
N VAL A 108 -14.22 5.11 -2.11
CA VAL A 108 -13.18 6.06 -1.67
C VAL A 108 -12.76 7.00 -2.80
N ARG A 109 -12.58 6.49 -4.01
CA ARG A 109 -12.25 7.31 -5.19
C ARG A 109 -13.38 8.24 -5.61
N GLU A 110 -14.63 7.76 -5.52
CA GLU A 110 -15.82 8.59 -5.79
C GLU A 110 -15.97 9.71 -4.77
N TYR A 111 -15.70 9.43 -3.48
CA TYR A 111 -15.74 10.43 -2.41
C TYR A 111 -14.75 11.57 -2.67
N THR A 112 -13.54 11.28 -3.15
CA THR A 112 -12.52 12.33 -3.40
C THR A 112 -12.74 13.18 -4.64
N HIS A 113 -13.66 12.82 -5.54
CA HIS A 113 -13.98 13.65 -6.72
C HIS A 113 -15.12 14.64 -6.45
N ASN A 114 -15.73 14.60 -5.26
CA ASN A 114 -16.83 15.45 -4.86
C ASN A 114 -16.45 16.52 -3.79
N ASP A 115 -15.18 16.54 -3.36
CA ASP A 115 -14.56 17.56 -2.49
C ASP A 115 -13.65 18.49 -3.31
#